data_AF-A0A7Y2CWN6-F1
#
_entry.id   AF-A0A7Y2CWN6-F1
#
_cell.length_a   1.000
_cell.length_b   1.000
_cell.length_c   1.000
_cell.angle_alpha   90.00
_cell.angle_beta   90.00
_cell.angle_gamma   90.00
#
_symmetry.space_group_name_H-M   'P 1'
#
loop_
_entity.id
_entity.type
_entity.pdbx_description
1 polymer ?
#
loop_
_entity_poly.entity_id
_entity_poly.type
_entity_poly.pdbx_seq_one_letter_code
_entity_poly.pdbx_strand_id
1 'polypeptide(L)'
;DDLANRLIGLDGDDTVFAEAGDDTIEGGSGNDEIAGGPGVDSLQLSGSDLEYHVAFYQDGTVKVEHKVTGGDGTDHLTGVEKIEFANGFWEMGVFDGIMSLSEGEIRSLVELYVAMFGRAPDATGLCFWGDVMANGMTLDEIAGHFFDQDEFRALYPDLSDSGALVDAIYQNVLNRAADTEGKVFWTRVIEEGALGPEKLVLAVLEGARAAAPDGTAPDFVAQKAADVAYLQGLVDLGVLFSAIKGLNDVDAAGTVMDTFDGGQPSLDAALDLIEAAYDAAIDPETGSFLVSLVGVIDDPFATGDIGMG
;
A
#
# COMPACT_ATOMS: atom_id res chain seq x y z
N ASP A 1 -14.31 -33.80 -9.30
CA ASP A 1 -13.87 -34.90 -8.42
C ASP A 1 -12.99 -34.22 -7.41
N ASP A 2 -13.16 -34.39 -6.09
CA ASP A 2 -12.50 -33.53 -5.08
C ASP A 2 -11.04 -33.97 -4.78
N LEU A 3 -10.33 -34.44 -5.81
CA LEU A 3 -8.97 -34.97 -5.68
C LEU A 3 -7.94 -33.90 -5.97
N ALA A 4 -6.90 -33.82 -5.15
CA ALA A 4 -5.69 -33.08 -5.48
C ALA A 4 -5.02 -33.63 -6.75
N ASN A 5 -4.80 -32.79 -7.75
CA ASN A 5 -4.25 -33.10 -9.06
C ASN A 5 -2.97 -32.30 -9.33
N ARG A 6 -2.18 -32.78 -10.30
CA ARG A 6 -1.08 -32.01 -10.90
C ARG A 6 -1.40 -31.77 -12.37
N LEU A 7 -1.52 -30.51 -12.75
CA LEU A 7 -1.83 -30.05 -14.10
C LEU A 7 -0.62 -29.34 -14.71
N ILE A 8 -0.36 -29.54 -16.00
CA ILE A 8 0.77 -28.94 -16.73
C ILE A 8 0.27 -28.50 -18.12
N GLY A 9 0.31 -27.20 -18.43
CA GLY A 9 -0.08 -26.60 -19.72
C GLY A 9 0.94 -26.84 -20.82
N LEU A 10 2.23 -26.62 -20.52
CA LEU A 10 3.42 -26.73 -21.39
C LEU A 10 3.75 -25.41 -22.12
N ASP A 11 4.10 -25.47 -23.40
CA ASP A 11 4.44 -24.29 -24.19
C ASP A 11 3.21 -23.87 -25.02
N GLY A 12 2.89 -22.57 -25.02
CA GLY A 12 1.78 -21.97 -25.73
C GLY A 12 0.79 -21.29 -24.79
N ASP A 13 -0.18 -20.57 -25.37
CA ASP A 13 -1.27 -19.97 -24.60
C ASP A 13 -2.31 -21.05 -24.30
N ASP A 14 -2.37 -21.50 -23.04
CA ASP A 14 -3.24 -22.59 -22.59
C ASP A 14 -4.47 -22.09 -21.82
N THR A 15 -5.46 -22.97 -21.72
CA THR A 15 -6.60 -22.77 -20.81
C THR A 15 -6.68 -23.97 -19.87
N VAL A 16 -6.46 -23.74 -18.59
CA VAL A 16 -6.36 -24.78 -17.56
C VAL A 16 -7.53 -24.65 -16.58
N PHE A 17 -8.25 -25.75 -16.38
CA PHE A 17 -9.30 -25.88 -15.37
C PHE A 17 -8.92 -27.01 -14.42
N ALA A 18 -8.57 -26.69 -13.18
CA ALA A 18 -8.21 -27.69 -12.17
C ALA A 18 -9.43 -28.37 -11.53
N GLU A 19 -10.58 -27.70 -11.58
CA GLU A 19 -11.88 -28.17 -11.07
C GLU A 19 -11.99 -28.08 -9.54
N ALA A 20 -12.05 -29.19 -8.80
CA ALA A 20 -12.24 -29.16 -7.36
C ALA A 20 -11.19 -30.03 -6.70
N GLY A 21 -10.71 -29.65 -5.52
CA GLY A 21 -9.57 -30.30 -4.87
C GLY A 21 -8.46 -29.28 -4.64
N ASP A 22 -7.41 -29.70 -3.93
CA ASP A 22 -6.25 -28.85 -3.70
C ASP A 22 -5.21 -29.15 -4.80
N ASP A 23 -5.23 -28.37 -5.88
CA ASP A 23 -4.50 -28.68 -7.10
C ASP A 23 -3.16 -27.94 -7.21
N THR A 24 -2.21 -28.55 -7.93
CA THR A 24 -0.95 -27.92 -8.32
C THR A 24 -0.92 -27.75 -9.83
N ILE A 25 -0.77 -26.51 -10.29
CA ILE A 25 -0.88 -26.12 -11.68
C ILE A 25 0.46 -25.55 -12.14
N GLU A 26 0.95 -25.98 -13.28
CA GLU A 26 2.09 -25.40 -13.99
C GLU A 26 1.54 -24.93 -15.35
N GLY A 27 1.40 -23.61 -15.55
CA GLY A 27 0.97 -23.05 -16.84
C GLY A 27 1.99 -23.40 -17.92
N GLY A 28 3.23 -23.00 -17.64
CA GLY A 28 4.38 -23.23 -18.51
C GLY A 28 4.74 -21.93 -19.19
N SER A 29 5.14 -21.95 -20.47
CA SER A 29 5.49 -20.73 -21.19
C SER A 29 4.34 -20.29 -22.10
N GLY A 30 3.93 -19.03 -22.04
CA GLY A 30 2.82 -18.53 -22.85
C GLY A 30 1.99 -17.52 -22.08
N ASN A 31 0.81 -17.17 -22.58
CA ASN A 31 -0.14 -16.41 -21.78
C ASN A 31 -1.32 -17.31 -21.44
N ASP A 32 -1.36 -17.81 -20.21
CA ASP A 32 -2.32 -18.82 -19.80
C ASP A 32 -3.56 -18.23 -19.13
N GLU A 33 -4.69 -18.92 -19.29
CA GLU A 33 -5.93 -18.67 -18.54
C GLU A 33 -6.14 -19.85 -17.57
N ILE A 34 -5.99 -19.59 -16.27
CA ILE A 34 -5.95 -20.63 -15.24
C ILE A 34 -7.08 -20.43 -14.23
N ALA A 35 -7.91 -21.46 -14.09
CA ALA A 35 -8.93 -21.53 -13.05
C ALA A 35 -8.63 -22.69 -12.10
N GLY A 36 -8.32 -22.38 -10.83
CA GLY A 36 -8.12 -23.38 -9.79
C GLY A 36 -9.46 -24.05 -9.44
N GLY A 37 -10.39 -23.25 -8.91
CA GLY A 37 -11.75 -23.69 -8.60
C GLY A 37 -11.91 -23.89 -7.09
N PRO A 38 -12.81 -24.76 -6.61
CA PRO A 38 -12.96 -24.97 -5.18
C PRO A 38 -11.82 -25.81 -4.59
N GLY A 39 -11.08 -25.24 -3.65
CA GLY A 39 -10.01 -25.93 -2.93
C GLY A 39 -8.96 -24.94 -2.48
N VAL A 40 -7.76 -25.42 -2.17
CA VAL A 40 -6.57 -24.58 -2.04
C VAL A 40 -5.63 -24.91 -3.19
N ASP A 41 -5.65 -24.08 -4.22
CA ASP A 41 -4.93 -24.29 -5.46
C ASP A 41 -3.61 -23.51 -5.51
N SER A 42 -2.62 -24.09 -6.18
CA SER A 42 -1.26 -23.54 -6.24
C SER A 42 -0.75 -23.45 -7.68
N LEU A 43 -0.34 -22.26 -8.12
CA LEU A 43 0.39 -22.05 -9.36
C LEU A 43 1.90 -22.17 -9.12
N GLN A 44 2.57 -23.08 -9.82
CA GLN A 44 4.01 -23.27 -9.81
C GLN A 44 4.65 -22.52 -10.99
N LEU A 45 5.56 -21.61 -10.65
CA LEU A 45 6.28 -20.74 -11.58
C LEU A 45 7.76 -21.16 -11.68
N SER A 46 8.40 -20.86 -12.81
CA SER A 46 9.78 -21.33 -13.08
C SER A 46 10.88 -20.49 -12.44
N GLY A 47 10.59 -19.22 -12.15
CA GLY A 47 11.51 -18.21 -11.65
C GLY A 47 11.36 -17.87 -10.17
N SER A 48 12.26 -17.04 -9.66
CA SER A 48 12.18 -16.44 -8.31
C SER A 48 11.17 -15.30 -8.25
N ASP A 49 10.65 -14.99 -7.07
CA ASP A 49 9.74 -13.84 -6.85
C ASP A 49 10.18 -12.53 -7.51
N LEU A 50 11.48 -12.21 -7.47
CA LEU A 50 12.05 -11.00 -8.10
C LEU A 50 11.84 -10.92 -9.61
N GLU A 51 11.43 -12.00 -10.28
CA GLU A 51 11.19 -12.05 -11.71
C GLU A 51 9.72 -11.80 -12.08
N TYR A 52 8.83 -11.57 -11.10
CA TYR A 52 7.39 -11.44 -11.32
C TYR A 52 6.78 -10.11 -10.90
N HIS A 53 5.73 -9.73 -11.62
CA HIS A 53 4.77 -8.71 -11.25
C HIS A 53 3.38 -9.35 -11.15
N VAL A 54 2.78 -9.29 -9.96
CA VAL A 54 1.42 -9.74 -9.72
C VAL A 54 0.47 -8.54 -9.64
N ALA A 55 -0.65 -8.59 -10.36
CA ALA A 55 -1.68 -7.56 -10.33
C ALA A 55 -3.03 -8.16 -9.96
N PHE A 56 -3.65 -7.65 -8.89
CA PHE A 56 -5.00 -8.04 -8.46
C PHE A 56 -6.04 -7.11 -9.10
N TYR A 57 -7.06 -7.69 -9.72
CA TYR A 57 -8.16 -6.96 -10.33
C TYR A 57 -9.42 -7.06 -9.47
N GLN A 58 -10.20 -5.99 -9.43
CA GLN A 58 -11.43 -5.94 -8.63
C GLN A 58 -12.47 -7.01 -9.02
N ASP A 59 -12.39 -7.54 -10.24
CA ASP A 59 -13.26 -8.63 -10.70
C ASP A 59 -12.86 -10.02 -10.19
N GLY A 60 -11.78 -10.11 -9.39
CA GLY A 60 -11.24 -11.34 -8.83
C GLY A 60 -10.19 -12.01 -9.71
N THR A 61 -9.86 -11.44 -10.87
CA THR A 61 -8.76 -11.92 -11.71
C THR A 61 -7.43 -11.51 -11.09
N VAL A 62 -6.43 -12.39 -11.16
CA VAL A 62 -5.05 -12.06 -10.81
C VAL A 62 -4.16 -12.27 -12.02
N LYS A 63 -3.47 -11.22 -12.46
CA LYS A 63 -2.47 -11.33 -13.52
C LYS A 63 -1.10 -11.61 -12.90
N VAL A 64 -0.41 -12.62 -13.39
CA VAL A 64 0.98 -12.94 -13.03
C VAL A 64 1.84 -12.79 -14.27
N GLU A 65 2.75 -11.82 -14.25
CA GLU A 65 3.63 -11.52 -15.38
C GLU A 65 5.08 -11.85 -15.03
N HIS A 66 5.69 -12.75 -15.79
CA HIS A 66 7.12 -13.03 -15.75
C HIS A 66 7.86 -11.97 -16.57
N LYS A 67 8.71 -11.17 -15.91
CA LYS A 67 9.46 -10.06 -16.51
C LYS A 67 10.53 -10.52 -17.52
N VAL A 68 11.01 -11.77 -17.40
CA VAL A 68 12.00 -12.37 -18.32
C VAL A 68 11.30 -12.81 -19.61
N THR A 69 11.78 -12.29 -20.75
CA THR A 69 11.25 -12.71 -22.06
C THR A 69 11.47 -14.20 -22.32
N GLY A 70 10.39 -14.92 -22.63
CA GLY A 70 10.41 -16.36 -22.87
C GLY A 70 10.50 -17.20 -21.59
N GLY A 71 10.26 -16.59 -20.42
CA GLY A 71 9.89 -17.30 -19.20
C GLY A 71 8.45 -17.81 -19.27
N ASP A 72 7.74 -17.75 -18.14
CA ASP A 72 6.38 -18.28 -18.02
C ASP A 72 5.37 -17.44 -18.82
N GLY A 73 5.66 -16.15 -19.04
CA GLY A 73 4.83 -15.24 -19.82
C GLY A 73 3.84 -14.47 -18.95
N THR A 74 2.58 -14.32 -19.37
CA THR A 74 1.57 -13.53 -18.66
C THR A 74 0.28 -14.30 -18.46
N ASP A 75 0.09 -14.78 -17.24
CA ASP A 75 -1.02 -15.65 -16.86
C ASP A 75 -2.14 -14.87 -16.18
N HIS A 76 -3.38 -15.29 -16.41
CA HIS A 76 -4.56 -14.76 -15.74
C HIS A 76 -5.19 -15.87 -14.90
N LEU A 77 -5.30 -15.62 -13.61
CA LEU A 77 -5.70 -16.60 -12.60
C LEU A 77 -7.07 -16.25 -12.02
N THR A 78 -7.86 -17.27 -11.76
CA THR A 78 -9.09 -17.17 -10.96
C THR A 78 -9.17 -18.35 -9.99
N GLY A 79 -9.51 -18.07 -8.73
CA GLY A 79 -9.60 -19.10 -7.68
C GLY A 79 -8.31 -19.90 -7.51
N VAL A 80 -7.17 -19.20 -7.44
CA VAL A 80 -5.86 -19.77 -7.10
C VAL A 80 -5.35 -19.04 -5.87
N GLU A 81 -5.10 -19.76 -4.78
CA GLU A 81 -4.82 -19.18 -3.47
C GLU A 81 -3.32 -19.03 -3.19
N LYS A 82 -2.46 -19.67 -3.99
CA LYS A 82 -1.02 -19.70 -3.76
C LYS A 82 -0.21 -19.61 -5.04
N ILE A 83 0.86 -18.82 -5.00
CA ILE A 83 1.93 -18.84 -6.01
C ILE A 83 3.18 -19.47 -5.41
N GLU A 84 3.76 -20.44 -6.11
CA GLU A 84 5.03 -21.07 -5.78
C GLU A 84 6.12 -20.61 -6.76
N PHE A 85 7.04 -19.80 -6.27
CA PHE A 85 8.24 -19.39 -6.97
C PHE A 85 9.38 -20.39 -6.75
N ALA A 86 10.43 -20.32 -7.55
CA ALA A 86 11.63 -21.14 -7.40
C ALA A 86 12.35 -20.96 -6.05
N ASN A 87 12.14 -19.82 -5.36
CA ASN A 87 12.78 -19.47 -4.09
C ASN A 87 11.82 -19.43 -2.89
N GLY A 88 10.54 -19.75 -3.07
CA GLY A 88 9.57 -19.65 -1.99
C GLY A 88 8.13 -19.70 -2.49
N PHE A 89 7.20 -19.29 -1.65
CA PHE A 89 5.81 -19.17 -2.04
C PHE A 89 5.21 -17.93 -1.44
N TRP A 90 4.10 -17.52 -2.03
CA TRP A 90 3.26 -16.44 -1.56
C TRP A 90 1.82 -16.92 -1.49
N GLU A 91 1.22 -16.80 -0.30
CA GLU A 91 -0.19 -17.12 -0.09
C GLU A 91 -0.98 -15.89 -0.55
N MET A 92 -1.65 -15.99 -1.70
CA MET A 92 -2.48 -14.92 -2.23
C MET A 92 -3.79 -14.77 -1.45
N GLY A 93 -4.34 -15.87 -0.92
CA GLY A 93 -5.63 -15.89 -0.23
C GLY A 93 -5.72 -15.02 1.03
N VAL A 94 -4.61 -14.43 1.48
CA VAL A 94 -4.57 -13.37 2.51
C VAL A 94 -4.66 -11.95 1.93
N PHE A 95 -4.96 -11.78 0.63
CA PHE A 95 -5.05 -10.48 -0.04
C PHE A 95 -6.35 -10.25 -0.81
N ASP A 96 -7.33 -11.16 -0.74
CA ASP A 96 -8.63 -10.92 -1.39
C ASP A 96 -9.41 -9.78 -0.70
N GLY A 97 -9.20 -9.59 0.60
CA GLY A 97 -9.95 -8.61 1.38
C GLY A 97 -9.74 -7.18 0.92
N ILE A 98 -8.50 -6.77 0.60
CA ILE A 98 -8.21 -5.39 0.16
C ILE A 98 -9.00 -5.02 -1.10
N MET A 99 -9.30 -5.99 -1.97
CA MET A 99 -10.04 -5.74 -3.20
C MET A 99 -11.52 -5.38 -2.96
N SER A 100 -12.02 -5.62 -1.76
CA SER A 100 -13.38 -5.25 -1.32
C SER A 100 -13.45 -3.89 -0.62
N LEU A 101 -12.31 -3.30 -0.27
CA LEU A 101 -12.26 -1.99 0.36
C LEU A 101 -12.61 -0.88 -0.62
N SER A 102 -13.20 0.19 -0.08
CA SER A 102 -13.36 1.44 -0.82
C SER A 102 -12.02 2.17 -0.98
N GLU A 103 -11.92 3.01 -2.02
CA GLU A 103 -10.75 3.87 -2.24
C GLU A 103 -10.40 4.71 -0.99
N GLY A 104 -11.42 5.22 -0.28
CA GLY A 104 -11.22 6.00 0.94
C GLY A 104 -10.59 5.20 2.09
N GLU A 105 -10.91 3.90 2.20
CA GLU A 105 -10.32 3.01 3.20
C GLU A 105 -8.85 2.71 2.85
N ILE A 106 -8.55 2.40 1.59
CA ILE A 106 -7.17 2.19 1.11
C ILE A 106 -6.33 3.46 1.37
N ARG A 107 -6.85 4.63 1.02
CA ARG A 107 -6.16 5.93 1.26
C ARG A 107 -5.93 6.20 2.73
N SER A 108 -6.87 5.83 3.61
CA SER A 108 -6.71 6.00 5.05
C SER A 108 -5.64 5.07 5.63
N LEU A 109 -5.48 3.87 5.07
CA LEU A 109 -4.38 2.97 5.42
C LEU A 109 -3.02 3.49 4.93
N VAL A 110 -2.95 4.02 3.70
CA VAL A 110 -1.74 4.70 3.19
C VAL A 110 -1.37 5.90 4.07
N GLU A 111 -2.35 6.71 4.47
CA GLU A 111 -2.13 7.86 5.36
C GLU A 111 -1.58 7.42 6.73
N LEU A 112 -2.05 6.30 7.27
CA LEU A 112 -1.53 5.75 8.51
C LEU A 112 -0.04 5.39 8.39
N TYR A 113 0.38 4.77 7.30
CA TYR A 113 1.80 4.48 7.03
C TYR A 113 2.64 5.75 6.97
N VAL A 114 2.20 6.74 6.18
CA VAL A 114 2.88 8.03 6.05
C VAL A 114 3.05 8.68 7.41
N ALA A 115 2.01 8.71 8.25
CA ALA A 115 2.07 9.41 9.52
C ALA A 115 2.84 8.64 10.61
N MET A 116 2.78 7.32 10.61
CA MET A 116 3.43 6.48 11.64
C MET A 116 4.90 6.19 11.32
N PHE A 117 5.27 6.13 10.05
CA PHE A 117 6.61 5.73 9.61
C PHE A 117 7.34 6.76 8.74
N GLY A 118 6.65 7.79 8.24
CA GLY A 118 7.27 8.79 7.36
C GLY A 118 7.56 8.27 5.95
N ARG A 119 6.89 7.21 5.51
CA ARG A 119 7.07 6.59 4.18
C ARG A 119 5.76 6.05 3.62
N ALA A 120 5.73 5.79 2.31
CA ALA A 120 4.67 4.97 1.72
C ALA A 120 4.68 3.55 2.33
N PRO A 121 3.53 2.84 2.35
CA PRO A 121 3.56 1.41 2.53
C PRO A 121 4.37 0.75 1.41
N ASP A 122 5.01 -0.37 1.71
CA ASP A 122 5.36 -1.34 0.68
C ASP A 122 4.07 -2.03 0.19
N ALA A 123 4.04 -2.45 -1.07
CA ALA A 123 2.84 -3.01 -1.67
C ALA A 123 2.34 -4.27 -0.95
N THR A 124 3.23 -5.16 -0.52
CA THR A 124 2.85 -6.38 0.20
C THR A 124 2.26 -6.07 1.58
N GLY A 125 2.83 -5.10 2.29
CA GLY A 125 2.32 -4.58 3.55
C GLY A 125 0.97 -3.89 3.39
N LEU A 126 0.79 -3.08 2.34
CA LEU A 126 -0.51 -2.48 2.03
C LEU A 126 -1.57 -3.55 1.84
N CYS A 127 -1.29 -4.58 1.04
CA CYS A 127 -2.23 -5.67 0.80
C CYS A 127 -2.56 -6.42 2.10
N PHE A 128 -1.55 -6.73 2.92
CA PHE A 128 -1.75 -7.42 4.20
C PHE A 128 -2.66 -6.61 5.14
N TRP A 129 -2.36 -5.34 5.35
CA TRP A 129 -3.15 -4.51 6.26
C TRP A 129 -4.53 -4.17 5.69
N GLY A 130 -4.66 -4.11 4.37
CA GLY A 130 -5.95 -3.97 3.70
C GLY A 130 -6.83 -5.20 3.89
N ASP A 131 -6.27 -6.41 3.81
CA ASP A 131 -7.02 -7.65 4.05
C ASP A 131 -7.50 -7.75 5.50
N VAL A 132 -6.64 -7.51 6.48
CA VAL A 132 -7.08 -7.55 7.89
C VAL A 132 -8.12 -6.47 8.20
N MET A 133 -8.04 -5.31 7.54
CA MET A 133 -9.05 -4.25 7.64
C MET A 133 -10.39 -4.69 7.03
N ALA A 134 -10.36 -5.32 5.85
CA ALA A 134 -11.55 -5.88 5.22
C ALA A 134 -12.20 -6.98 6.08
N ASN A 135 -11.40 -7.71 6.86
CA ASN A 135 -11.85 -8.68 7.84
C ASN A 135 -12.30 -8.05 9.19
N GLY A 136 -12.41 -6.73 9.27
CA GLY A 136 -13.05 -5.99 10.36
C GLY A 136 -12.11 -5.39 11.39
N MET A 137 -10.78 -5.48 11.21
CA MET A 137 -9.84 -4.74 12.05
C MET A 137 -9.93 -3.24 11.76
N THR A 138 -10.01 -2.43 12.80
CA THR A 138 -10.10 -0.97 12.67
C THR A 138 -8.72 -0.32 12.49
N LEU A 139 -8.67 0.87 11.88
CA LEU A 139 -7.43 1.65 11.77
C LEU A 139 -6.78 1.93 13.13
N ASP A 140 -7.58 2.13 14.19
CA ASP A 140 -7.09 2.28 15.56
C ASP A 140 -6.32 1.04 16.05
N GLU A 141 -6.82 -0.16 15.74
CA GLU A 141 -6.17 -1.42 16.12
C GLU A 141 -4.89 -1.64 15.31
N ILE A 142 -4.92 -1.33 14.00
CA ILE A 142 -3.74 -1.37 13.13
C ILE A 142 -2.67 -0.40 13.62
N ALA A 143 -3.03 0.84 13.96
CA ALA A 143 -2.11 1.82 14.53
C ALA A 143 -1.46 1.31 15.83
N GLY A 144 -2.21 0.58 16.65
CA GLY A 144 -1.68 -0.11 17.83
C GLY A 144 -0.57 -1.11 17.50
N HIS A 145 -0.69 -1.85 16.39
CA HIS A 145 0.37 -2.74 15.92
C HIS A 145 1.60 -2.00 15.37
N PHE A 146 1.41 -0.81 14.79
CA PHE A 146 2.49 0.02 14.24
C PHE A 146 3.31 0.71 15.33
N PHE A 147 2.65 1.11 16.42
CA PHE A 147 3.26 1.82 17.53
C PHE A 147 4.43 1.07 18.20
N ASP A 148 4.39 -0.26 18.17
CA ASP A 148 5.44 -1.11 18.75
C ASP A 148 6.56 -1.48 17.78
N GLN A 149 6.51 -1.03 16.52
CA GLN A 149 7.55 -1.29 15.54
C GLN A 149 8.79 -0.42 15.76
N ASP A 150 9.98 -0.98 15.49
CA ASP A 150 11.26 -0.29 15.62
C ASP A 150 11.31 1.02 14.81
N GLU A 151 10.67 1.03 13.64
CA GLU A 151 10.58 2.20 12.76
C GLU A 151 9.81 3.36 13.41
N PHE A 152 8.64 3.09 14.00
CA PHE A 152 7.89 4.09 14.75
C PHE A 152 8.73 4.62 15.93
N ARG A 153 9.42 3.75 16.66
CA ARG A 153 10.27 4.13 17.79
C ARG A 153 11.49 4.94 17.37
N ALA A 154 11.99 4.77 16.15
CA ALA A 154 13.05 5.59 15.60
C ALA A 154 12.55 7.02 15.30
N LEU A 155 11.32 7.15 14.80
CA LEU A 155 10.70 8.44 14.45
C LEU A 155 10.20 9.19 15.68
N TYR A 156 9.76 8.48 16.71
CA TYR A 156 9.19 9.00 17.97
C TYR A 156 9.91 8.42 19.20
N PRO A 157 11.18 8.82 19.46
CA PRO A 157 12.03 8.15 20.45
C PRO A 157 11.69 8.46 21.91
N ASP A 158 11.12 9.63 22.21
CA ASP A 158 10.72 10.02 23.56
C ASP A 158 9.21 10.15 23.67
N LEU A 159 8.57 9.08 24.17
CA LEU A 159 7.13 9.05 24.43
C LEU A 159 6.77 9.53 25.85
N SER A 160 7.76 9.85 26.68
CA SER A 160 7.55 10.26 28.06
C SER A 160 7.32 11.76 28.21
N ASP A 161 7.80 12.56 27.24
CA ASP A 161 7.54 13.98 27.14
C ASP A 161 6.43 14.24 26.11
N SER A 162 5.22 14.49 26.60
CA SER A 162 4.05 14.76 25.76
C SER A 162 4.23 16.00 24.87
N GLY A 163 4.96 17.01 25.34
CA GLY A 163 5.22 18.21 24.56
C GLY A 163 6.20 17.95 23.41
N ALA A 164 7.24 17.15 23.65
CA ALA A 164 8.19 16.74 22.63
C ALA A 164 7.54 15.79 21.60
N LEU A 165 6.68 14.87 22.05
CA LEU A 165 5.93 13.98 21.18
C LEU A 165 5.01 14.77 20.22
N VAL A 166 4.31 15.78 20.72
CA VAL A 166 3.45 16.64 19.87
C VAL A 166 4.28 17.38 18.83
N ASP A 167 5.43 17.95 19.22
CA ASP A 167 6.32 18.61 18.24
C ASP A 167 6.80 17.64 17.17
N ALA A 168 7.20 16.43 17.55
CA ALA A 168 7.65 15.39 16.62
C ALA A 168 6.54 15.00 15.64
N ILE A 169 5.30 14.81 16.11
CA ILE A 169 4.18 14.47 15.23
C ILE A 169 3.88 15.58 14.24
N TYR A 170 3.82 16.84 14.68
CA TYR A 170 3.61 17.96 13.75
C TYR A 170 4.75 18.06 12.72
N GLN A 171 5.99 17.83 13.13
CA GLN A 171 7.12 17.88 12.21
C GLN A 171 7.11 16.73 11.21
N ASN A 172 6.87 15.50 11.67
CA ASN A 172 6.96 14.30 10.83
C ASN A 172 5.72 14.10 9.94
N VAL A 173 4.55 14.55 10.38
CA VAL A 173 3.28 14.34 9.68
C VAL A 173 2.87 15.55 8.83
N LEU A 174 3.13 16.78 9.32
CA LEU A 174 2.67 18.02 8.68
C LEU A 174 3.81 18.89 8.16
N ASN A 175 5.07 18.45 8.31
CA ASN A 175 6.27 19.18 7.93
C ASN A 175 6.30 20.64 8.46
N ARG A 176 5.84 20.83 9.70
CA ARG A 176 5.84 22.13 10.35
C ARG A 176 5.88 22.03 11.86
N ALA A 177 6.25 23.14 12.51
CA ALA A 177 6.09 23.25 13.95
C ALA A 177 4.61 23.28 14.36
N ALA A 178 4.32 22.68 15.52
CA ALA A 178 3.05 22.87 16.21
C ALA A 178 2.87 24.35 16.58
N ASP A 179 1.66 24.88 16.38
CA ASP A 179 1.32 26.19 16.91
C ASP A 179 1.15 26.10 18.43
N THR A 180 1.25 27.25 19.11
CA THR A 180 1.23 27.30 20.58
C THR A 180 -0.08 26.75 21.16
N GLU A 181 -1.22 27.04 20.53
CA GLU A 181 -2.53 26.62 21.03
C GLU A 181 -2.75 25.12 20.82
N GLY A 182 -2.44 24.62 19.62
CA GLY A 182 -2.50 23.20 19.27
C GLY A 182 -1.59 22.36 20.15
N LYS A 183 -0.34 22.80 20.39
CA LYS A 183 0.58 22.08 21.27
C LYS A 183 0.05 21.96 22.70
N VAL A 184 -0.46 23.07 23.26
CA VAL A 184 -1.06 23.09 24.61
C VAL A 184 -2.27 22.17 24.67
N PHE A 185 -3.11 22.18 23.63
CA PHE A 185 -4.28 21.32 23.55
C PHE A 185 -3.90 19.83 23.59
N TRP A 186 -3.03 19.37 22.69
CA TRP A 186 -2.66 17.96 22.58
C TRP A 186 -1.88 17.45 23.80
N THR A 187 -0.96 18.27 24.33
CA THR A 187 -0.21 17.94 25.55
C THR A 187 -1.18 17.69 26.71
N ARG A 188 -2.17 18.58 26.90
CA ARG A 188 -3.18 18.43 27.94
C ARG A 188 -4.05 17.18 27.75
N VAL A 189 -4.44 16.88 26.51
CA VAL A 189 -5.23 15.68 26.19
C VAL A 189 -4.51 14.39 26.62
N ILE A 190 -3.18 14.33 26.45
CA ILE A 190 -2.36 13.20 26.92
C ILE A 190 -2.23 13.21 28.45
N GLU A 191 -1.84 14.35 29.04
CA GLU A 191 -1.58 14.46 30.49
C GLU A 191 -2.83 14.20 31.34
N GLU A 192 -4.02 14.56 30.85
CA GLU A 192 -5.31 14.27 31.49
C GLU A 192 -5.75 12.80 31.30
N GLY A 193 -5.00 12.00 30.53
CA GLY A 193 -5.31 10.60 30.24
C GLY A 193 -6.51 10.40 29.32
N ALA A 194 -6.92 11.44 28.58
CA ALA A 194 -8.03 11.37 27.63
C ALA A 194 -7.64 10.63 26.35
N LEU A 195 -6.34 10.64 25.99
CA LEU A 195 -5.78 9.92 24.86
C LEU A 195 -4.40 9.38 25.23
N GLY A 196 -4.11 8.13 24.85
CA GLY A 196 -2.76 7.56 24.96
C GLY A 196 -1.85 8.04 23.82
N PRO A 197 -0.52 8.08 24.02
CA PRO A 197 0.45 8.40 22.96
C PRO A 197 0.24 7.60 21.67
N GLU A 198 -0.18 6.34 21.79
CA GLU A 198 -0.42 5.41 20.68
C GLU A 198 -1.54 5.84 19.74
N LYS A 199 -2.44 6.71 20.20
CA LYS A 199 -3.55 7.24 19.39
C LYS A 199 -3.34 8.68 18.95
N LEU A 200 -2.26 9.34 19.38
CA LEU A 200 -2.09 10.76 19.13
C LEU A 200 -1.93 11.07 17.65
N VAL A 201 -1.19 10.25 16.90
CA VAL A 201 -0.97 10.46 15.45
C VAL A 201 -2.31 10.50 14.71
N LEU A 202 -3.17 9.49 14.90
CA LEU A 202 -4.51 9.44 14.31
C LEU A 202 -5.36 10.65 14.72
N ALA A 203 -5.35 11.00 16.02
CA ALA A 203 -6.12 12.16 16.50
C ALA A 203 -5.64 13.48 15.89
N VAL A 204 -4.33 13.64 15.63
CA VAL A 204 -3.78 14.81 14.94
C VAL A 204 -4.22 14.85 13.47
N LEU A 205 -4.22 13.71 12.77
CA LEU A 205 -4.73 13.60 11.38
C LEU A 205 -6.21 13.97 11.30
N GLU A 206 -7.04 13.40 12.17
CA GLU A 206 -8.46 13.75 12.30
C GLU A 206 -8.64 15.23 12.61
N GLY A 207 -7.82 15.73 13.55
CA GLY A 207 -7.77 17.13 13.93
C GLY A 207 -7.44 18.04 12.75
N ALA A 208 -6.49 17.67 11.89
CA ALA A 208 -6.13 18.43 10.68
C ALA A 208 -7.29 18.48 9.66
N ARG A 209 -8.01 17.36 9.48
CA ARG A 209 -9.13 17.24 8.53
C ARG A 209 -10.44 17.85 9.03
N ALA A 210 -10.63 17.97 10.34
CA ALA A 210 -11.87 18.48 10.91
C ALA A 210 -12.17 19.93 10.46
N ALA A 211 -13.43 20.24 10.21
CA ALA A 211 -13.87 21.59 9.88
C ALA A 211 -13.47 22.59 10.99
N ALA A 212 -12.92 23.74 10.60
CA ALA A 212 -12.64 24.81 11.55
C ALA A 212 -13.96 25.36 12.13
N PRO A 213 -14.04 25.60 13.45
CA PRO A 213 -15.23 26.21 14.05
C PRO A 213 -15.57 27.59 13.45
N ASP A 214 -16.84 27.96 13.48
CA ASP A 214 -17.27 29.29 13.04
C ASP A 214 -16.54 30.41 13.81
N GLY A 215 -16.05 31.41 13.08
CA GLY A 215 -15.32 32.55 13.67
C GLY A 215 -13.85 32.29 13.94
N THR A 216 -13.30 31.15 13.50
CA THR A 216 -11.87 30.87 13.53
C THR A 216 -11.07 31.87 12.69
N ALA A 217 -9.87 32.23 13.14
CA ALA A 217 -9.02 33.20 12.45
C ALA A 217 -8.68 32.74 11.02
N PRO A 218 -8.71 33.64 10.01
CA PRO A 218 -8.44 33.27 8.62
C PRO A 218 -7.10 32.56 8.40
N ASP A 219 -6.04 32.99 9.09
CA ASP A 219 -4.71 32.40 8.96
C ASP A 219 -4.67 30.94 9.46
N PHE A 220 -5.43 30.63 10.52
CA PHE A 220 -5.54 29.25 11.02
C PHE A 220 -6.31 28.37 10.04
N VAL A 221 -7.41 28.89 9.46
CA VAL A 221 -8.16 28.18 8.40
C VAL A 221 -7.27 27.91 7.19
N ALA A 222 -6.45 28.89 6.79
CA ALA A 222 -5.50 28.74 5.69
C ALA A 222 -4.42 27.69 6.01
N GLN A 223 -3.88 27.67 7.23
CA GLN A 223 -2.92 26.64 7.65
C GLN A 223 -3.54 25.25 7.62
N LYS A 224 -4.78 25.07 8.12
CA LYS A 224 -5.46 23.77 8.04
C LYS A 224 -5.67 23.30 6.61
N ALA A 225 -6.03 24.22 5.71
CA ALA A 225 -6.15 23.89 4.29
C ALA A 225 -4.80 23.46 3.68
N ALA A 226 -3.70 24.11 4.08
CA ALA A 226 -2.35 23.72 3.67
C ALA A 226 -1.94 22.35 4.21
N ASP A 227 -2.24 22.06 5.50
CA ASP A 227 -1.97 20.76 6.13
C ASP A 227 -2.71 19.62 5.41
N VAL A 228 -4.00 19.83 5.11
CA VAL A 228 -4.81 18.84 4.37
C VAL A 228 -4.28 18.63 2.95
N ALA A 229 -3.88 19.69 2.25
CA ALA A 229 -3.31 19.58 0.91
C ALA A 229 -1.95 18.86 0.92
N TYR A 230 -1.11 19.12 1.92
CA TYR A 230 0.17 18.45 2.10
C TYR A 230 -0.03 16.95 2.36
N LEU A 231 -0.90 16.58 3.30
CA LEU A 231 -1.23 15.19 3.58
C LEU A 231 -1.81 14.47 2.35
N GLN A 232 -2.70 15.13 1.62
CA GLN A 232 -3.26 14.57 0.40
C GLN A 232 -2.18 14.23 -0.64
N GLY A 233 -1.21 15.14 -0.84
CA GLY A 233 -0.10 14.89 -1.76
C GLY A 233 0.78 13.71 -1.35
N LEU A 234 1.07 13.56 -0.05
CA LEU A 234 1.80 12.39 0.47
C LEU A 234 1.01 11.10 0.27
N VAL A 235 -0.30 11.12 0.53
CA VAL A 235 -1.18 9.96 0.32
C VAL A 235 -1.25 9.59 -1.15
N ASP A 236 -1.38 10.57 -2.05
CA ASP A 236 -1.41 10.33 -3.50
C ASP A 236 -0.09 9.71 -3.99
N LEU A 237 1.06 10.23 -3.54
CA LEU A 237 2.38 9.63 -3.81
C LEU A 237 2.48 8.20 -3.25
N GLY A 238 1.94 7.97 -2.04
CA GLY A 238 1.95 6.66 -1.40
C GLY A 238 1.10 5.64 -2.15
N VAL A 239 -0.08 6.06 -2.64
CA VAL A 239 -0.95 5.26 -3.51
C VAL A 239 -0.24 4.91 -4.82
N LEU A 240 0.39 5.89 -5.48
CA LEU A 240 1.13 5.64 -6.71
C LEU A 240 2.27 4.64 -6.47
N PHE A 241 3.08 4.86 -5.43
CA PHE A 241 4.22 4.01 -5.09
C PHE A 241 3.78 2.56 -4.83
N SER A 242 2.79 2.37 -3.97
CA SER A 242 2.42 1.06 -3.44
C SER A 242 1.32 0.39 -4.25
N ALA A 243 0.11 0.93 -4.25
CA ALA A 243 -1.04 0.28 -4.88
C ALA A 243 -0.94 0.23 -6.41
N ILE A 244 -0.45 1.30 -7.04
CA ILE A 244 -0.44 1.39 -8.52
C ILE A 244 0.82 0.76 -9.10
N LYS A 245 2.00 1.18 -8.64
CA LYS A 245 3.30 0.69 -9.16
C LYS A 245 3.74 -0.61 -8.51
N GLY A 246 3.16 -1.00 -7.38
CA GLY A 246 3.43 -2.27 -6.71
C GLY A 246 4.79 -2.35 -6.03
N LEU A 247 5.41 -1.23 -5.68
CA LEU A 247 6.76 -1.18 -5.15
C LEU A 247 6.83 -1.64 -3.69
N ASN A 248 7.93 -2.35 -3.36
CA ASN A 248 8.19 -2.87 -2.01
C ASN A 248 9.45 -2.28 -1.34
N ASP A 249 10.18 -1.37 -2.01
CA ASP A 249 11.41 -0.78 -1.48
C ASP A 249 11.10 0.32 -0.44
N VAL A 250 11.25 -0.02 0.84
CA VAL A 250 10.95 0.90 1.95
C VAL A 250 11.89 2.10 2.05
N ASP A 251 13.14 1.97 1.57
CA ASP A 251 14.11 3.08 1.57
C ASP A 251 13.74 4.08 0.48
N ALA A 252 13.34 3.60 -0.71
CA ALA A 252 12.79 4.43 -1.77
C ALA A 252 11.48 5.10 -1.31
N ALA A 253 10.59 4.36 -0.63
CA ALA A 253 9.34 4.88 -0.09
C ALA A 253 9.56 6.06 0.87
N GLY A 254 10.55 5.98 1.77
CA GLY A 254 10.90 7.09 2.66
C GLY A 254 11.49 8.28 1.91
N THR A 255 12.39 8.01 0.97
CA THR A 255 13.02 9.06 0.14
C THR A 255 12.00 9.86 -0.67
N VAL A 256 10.97 9.20 -1.20
CA VAL A 256 9.85 9.85 -1.91
C VAL A 256 9.10 10.81 -0.99
N MET A 257 8.76 10.38 0.23
CA MET A 257 8.03 11.21 1.19
C MET A 257 8.86 12.39 1.68
N ASP A 258 10.13 12.16 2.01
CA ASP A 258 11.08 13.20 2.44
C ASP A 258 11.31 14.27 1.36
N THR A 259 11.17 13.90 0.09
CA THR A 259 11.36 14.82 -1.03
C THR A 259 10.20 15.82 -1.14
N PHE A 260 8.98 15.41 -0.78
CA PHE A 260 7.78 16.22 -0.98
C PHE A 260 7.58 17.27 0.13
N ASP A 261 7.53 18.55 -0.27
CA ASP A 261 7.35 19.70 0.63
C ASP A 261 5.99 20.41 0.48
N GLY A 262 5.07 19.85 -0.30
CA GLY A 262 3.78 20.46 -0.63
C GLY A 262 3.78 21.31 -1.89
N GLY A 263 4.95 21.60 -2.48
CA GLY A 263 5.10 22.36 -3.71
C GLY A 263 5.09 21.52 -4.98
N GLN A 264 4.76 22.13 -6.12
CA GLN A 264 4.83 21.45 -7.43
C GLN A 264 6.25 20.93 -7.77
N PRO A 265 7.35 21.69 -7.55
CA PRO A 265 8.68 21.18 -7.90
C PRO A 265 9.11 19.95 -7.10
N SER A 266 8.70 19.85 -5.84
CA SER A 266 8.99 18.68 -5.01
C SER A 266 8.08 17.51 -5.36
N LEU A 267 6.84 17.77 -5.76
CA LEU A 267 5.95 16.74 -6.33
C LEU A 267 6.55 16.11 -7.59
N ASP A 268 6.99 16.95 -8.54
CA ASP A 268 7.61 16.47 -9.79
C ASP A 268 8.86 15.61 -9.48
N ALA A 269 9.70 16.04 -8.53
CA ALA A 269 10.87 15.28 -8.10
C ALA A 269 10.52 13.96 -7.39
N ALA A 270 9.46 13.93 -6.58
CA ALA A 270 8.98 12.72 -5.92
C ALA A 270 8.42 11.72 -6.95
N LEU A 271 7.69 12.19 -7.96
CA LEU A 271 7.21 11.35 -9.07
C LEU A 271 8.38 10.75 -9.88
N ASP A 272 9.41 11.54 -10.18
CA ASP A 272 10.62 11.05 -10.85
C ASP A 272 11.33 9.94 -10.05
N LEU A 273 11.33 10.04 -8.71
CA LEU A 273 11.88 9.01 -7.83
C LEU A 273 11.04 7.72 -7.87
N ILE A 274 9.71 7.83 -7.89
CA ILE A 274 8.82 6.67 -8.02
C ILE A 274 9.04 5.97 -9.35
N GLU A 275 9.12 6.72 -10.46
CA GLU A 275 9.37 6.14 -11.78
C GLU A 275 10.75 5.47 -11.85
N ALA A 276 11.80 6.09 -11.28
CA ALA A 276 13.12 5.48 -11.22
C ALA A 276 13.13 4.18 -10.40
N ALA A 277 12.39 4.14 -9.28
CA ALA A 277 12.24 2.92 -8.47
C ALA A 277 11.49 1.83 -9.23
N TYR A 278 10.44 2.20 -9.97
CA TYR A 278 9.68 1.27 -10.82
C TYR A 278 10.52 0.72 -11.97
N ASP A 279 11.24 1.57 -12.70
CA ASP A 279 12.14 1.16 -13.77
C ASP A 279 13.21 0.18 -13.28
N ALA A 280 13.73 0.39 -12.07
CA ALA A 280 14.66 -0.54 -11.44
C ALA A 280 13.97 -1.85 -11.05
N ALA A 281 12.75 -1.79 -10.51
CA ALA A 281 12.00 -2.95 -10.05
C ALA A 281 11.54 -3.87 -11.19
N ILE A 282 11.22 -3.31 -12.37
CA ILE A 282 10.82 -4.11 -13.54
C ILE A 282 12.00 -4.77 -14.26
N ASP A 283 13.24 -4.51 -13.85
CA ASP A 283 14.40 -5.19 -14.42
C ASP A 283 14.31 -6.71 -14.14
N PRO A 284 14.44 -7.56 -15.17
CA PRO A 284 14.21 -9.00 -15.03
C PRO A 284 15.36 -9.74 -14.31
N GLU A 285 16.54 -9.14 -14.16
CA GLU A 285 17.69 -9.80 -13.53
C GLU A 285 17.98 -9.27 -12.12
N THR A 286 17.68 -7.99 -11.89
CA THR A 286 18.08 -7.24 -10.69
C THR A 286 16.93 -6.50 -10.01
N GLY A 287 15.73 -6.60 -10.57
CA GLY A 287 14.55 -5.94 -10.04
C GLY A 287 14.01 -6.58 -8.78
N SER A 288 12.74 -6.27 -8.50
CA SER A 288 12.06 -6.71 -7.28
C SER A 288 10.69 -7.26 -7.58
N PHE A 289 10.15 -7.99 -6.60
CA PHE A 289 8.78 -8.47 -6.66
C PHE A 289 7.82 -7.28 -6.62
N LEU A 290 6.85 -7.27 -7.53
CA LEU A 290 5.85 -6.21 -7.66
C LEU A 290 4.43 -6.72 -7.41
N VAL A 291 3.64 -5.94 -6.68
CA VAL A 291 2.23 -6.25 -6.36
C VAL A 291 1.33 -5.05 -6.58
N SER A 292 0.52 -5.01 -7.63
CA SER A 292 -0.37 -3.87 -7.90
C SER A 292 -1.86 -4.19 -7.74
N LEU A 293 -2.66 -3.18 -7.46
CA LEU A 293 -4.11 -3.24 -7.34
C LEU A 293 -4.76 -2.51 -8.51
N VAL A 294 -5.73 -3.13 -9.16
CA VAL A 294 -6.41 -2.60 -10.35
C VAL A 294 -7.92 -2.53 -10.12
N GLY A 295 -8.49 -1.34 -10.32
CA GLY A 295 -9.94 -1.09 -10.25
C GLY A 295 -10.49 -0.72 -8.88
N VAL A 296 -9.71 -0.85 -7.80
CA VAL A 296 -10.13 -0.46 -6.43
C VAL A 296 -9.64 0.92 -6.00
N ILE A 297 -8.60 1.41 -6.67
CA ILE A 297 -8.04 2.74 -6.49
C ILE A 297 -7.47 3.22 -7.82
N ASP A 298 -7.77 4.46 -8.18
CA ASP A 298 -7.27 5.09 -9.40
C ASP A 298 -5.89 5.71 -9.18
N ASP A 299 -5.11 5.78 -10.25
CA ASP A 299 -3.85 6.54 -10.27
C ASP A 299 -4.17 8.04 -10.06
N PRO A 300 -3.73 8.67 -8.95
CA PRO A 300 -4.01 10.06 -8.66
C PRO A 300 -3.38 11.05 -9.65
N PHE A 301 -2.38 10.62 -10.41
CA PHE A 301 -1.58 11.45 -11.32
C PHE A 301 -1.79 11.10 -12.79
N ALA A 302 -2.66 10.14 -13.10
CA ALA A 302 -3.04 9.86 -14.47
C ALA A 302 -3.62 11.13 -15.11
N THR A 303 -2.92 11.67 -16.11
CA THR A 303 -3.43 12.77 -16.91
C THR A 303 -4.62 12.22 -17.71
N GLY A 304 -5.84 12.55 -17.28
CA GLY A 304 -7.04 11.92 -17.80
C GLY A 304 -7.15 12.00 -19.32
N ASP A 305 -7.31 10.84 -19.97
CA ASP A 305 -8.20 10.74 -21.12
C ASP A 305 -9.63 10.78 -20.58
N ILE A 306 -10.05 11.97 -20.15
CA ILE A 306 -11.48 12.27 -20.01
C ILE A 306 -12.05 12.21 -21.42
N GLY A 307 -12.56 11.04 -21.78
CA GLY A 307 -13.22 10.76 -23.05
C GLY A 307 -14.12 11.92 -23.46
N MET A 308 -13.67 12.67 -24.46
CA MET A 308 -14.56 13.47 -25.29
C MET A 308 -15.22 12.52 -26.28
N GLY A 309 -16.50 12.19 -26.05
CA GLY A 309 -17.34 11.50 -27.04
C GLY A 309 -18.51 10.74 -26.47
#